data_AF-A0A3B4XL85-F1
#
_entry.id   AF-A0A3B4XL85-F1
#
_cell.length_a   1.000
_cell.length_b   1.000
_cell.length_c   1.000
_cell.angle_alpha   90.00
_cell.angle_beta   90.00
_cell.angle_gamma   90.00
#
_symmetry.space_group_name_H-M   'P 1'
#
loop_
_entity.id
_entity.type
_entity.pdbx_description
1 polymer ?
#
loop_
_entity_poly.entity_id
_entity_poly.type
_entity_poly.pdbx_seq_one_letter_code
_entity_poly.pdbx_strand_id
1 'polypeptide(L)'
;MNVSVMDGYNMSEEEVINCTISHEIHQYVFSCVYILVLLIGVPSNLYSLYHAAVQLKQKNELGVYLMNLTVSDLLYLASLPMWLQYIFQDDDWQHREWLCKLCGFLLYENIYISIGFLCCISLDRYLAVVHPLRFSSLRSMNAAWIVSAIIWLKEIAVGVVFFRHKELSRDRKNQSVCFEHYPMQPWEYPINYYRFTIGFMFPLAILSISYLCVLRAVGRSAGTQLVQKIRIRQLVSSTILIFLVFFSPYHVFLLVRTLLERDCNFIAGVFNYYHLSLLLTTLNCVADPALYCFVSESARRGLYRAVIRPFARIFCCCCRRGNVSPANPAVDSHEVAVDEYNGQPTVTLLTHTSTLSNIKADPACNNTLLITQTDEKTIMPLINTNDKYVLGDGKPSCVIAMEEQSQKTERTEETDKSIN
;
A
#
# COMPACT_ATOMS: atom_id res chain seq x y z
N MET A 1 -26.89 75.15 -28.83
CA MET A 1 -26.39 74.12 -29.75
C MET A 1 -24.97 73.78 -29.36
N ASN A 2 -24.79 72.48 -29.08
CA ASN A 2 -23.58 71.67 -29.09
C ASN A 2 -22.52 71.91 -28.01
N VAL A 3 -22.81 71.19 -26.93
CA VAL A 3 -21.99 70.78 -25.79
C VAL A 3 -20.76 69.98 -26.24
N SER A 4 -19.64 70.28 -25.61
CA SER A 4 -18.38 69.54 -25.59
C SER A 4 -18.56 68.08 -25.22
N VAL A 5 -18.13 67.16 -26.09
CA VAL A 5 -18.08 65.71 -25.79
C VAL A 5 -16.68 65.34 -25.33
N MET A 6 -16.66 64.74 -24.14
CA MET A 6 -15.53 64.24 -23.37
C MET A 6 -14.75 63.12 -24.07
N ASP A 7 -13.47 63.06 -23.71
CA ASP A 7 -12.51 62.00 -24.00
C ASP A 7 -13.09 60.58 -23.77
N GLY A 8 -13.07 59.78 -24.83
CA GLY A 8 -13.31 58.34 -24.76
C GLY A 8 -12.08 57.63 -24.21
N TYR A 9 -12.07 57.38 -22.90
CA TYR A 9 -11.22 56.38 -22.27
C TYR A 9 -11.52 55.02 -22.90
N ASN A 10 -10.63 54.51 -23.75
CA ASN A 10 -10.73 53.15 -24.26
C ASN A 10 -10.56 52.17 -23.09
N MET A 11 -11.57 51.33 -22.94
CA MET A 11 -11.74 50.27 -21.97
C MET A 11 -10.62 49.24 -22.15
N SER A 12 -9.88 49.03 -21.07
CA SER A 12 -8.75 48.11 -20.87
C SER A 12 -8.79 46.84 -21.72
N GLU A 13 -7.72 46.63 -22.50
CA GLU A 13 -7.24 45.29 -22.81
C GLU A 13 -7.11 44.53 -21.49
N GLU A 14 -7.77 43.37 -21.37
CA GLU A 14 -7.47 42.43 -20.29
C GLU A 14 -5.98 42.10 -20.38
N GLU A 15 -5.17 42.64 -19.46
CA GLU A 15 -3.80 42.20 -19.26
C GLU A 15 -3.85 40.70 -18.93
N VAL A 16 -3.69 39.86 -19.95
CA VAL A 16 -3.46 38.44 -19.77
C VAL A 16 -2.13 38.32 -19.05
N ILE A 17 -2.21 38.16 -17.72
CA ILE A 17 -1.06 37.96 -16.85
C ILE A 17 -0.35 36.69 -17.34
N ASN A 18 0.75 36.86 -18.08
CA ASN A 18 1.50 35.75 -18.67
C ASN A 18 2.78 35.53 -17.84
N CYS A 19 2.70 34.65 -16.86
CA CYS A 19 3.78 34.41 -15.91
C CYS A 19 4.89 33.52 -16.50
N THR A 20 6.15 33.86 -16.25
CA THR A 20 7.29 33.02 -16.68
C THR A 20 7.64 32.06 -15.54
N ILE A 21 7.52 30.75 -15.78
CA ILE A 21 7.84 29.71 -14.79
C ILE A 21 8.99 28.85 -15.35
N SER A 22 9.99 28.54 -14.51
CA SER A 22 11.11 27.67 -14.90
C SER A 22 10.81 26.20 -14.58
N HIS A 23 10.85 25.33 -15.59
CA HIS A 23 10.53 23.89 -15.48
C HIS A 23 11.75 22.98 -15.24
N GLU A 24 12.97 23.53 -15.15
CA GLU A 24 14.22 22.73 -15.24
C GLU A 24 14.40 21.64 -14.16
N ILE A 25 13.89 21.87 -12.93
CA ILE A 25 13.99 20.88 -11.84
C ILE A 25 12.95 19.75 -12.02
N HIS A 26 11.86 20.01 -12.73
CA HIS A 26 10.72 19.10 -12.83
C HIS A 26 11.05 17.92 -13.72
N GLN A 27 11.71 18.17 -14.86
CA GLN A 27 11.94 17.17 -15.88
C GLN A 27 12.65 15.92 -15.32
N TYR A 28 13.80 16.09 -14.67
CA TYR A 28 14.58 14.97 -14.14
C TYR A 28 13.88 14.25 -12.98
N VAL A 29 13.35 14.99 -12.01
CA VAL A 29 12.71 14.41 -10.81
C VAL A 29 11.44 13.64 -11.21
N PHE A 30 10.61 14.22 -12.08
CA PHE A 30 9.35 13.63 -12.50
C PHE A 30 9.59 12.40 -13.36
N SER A 31 10.52 12.46 -14.32
CA SER A 31 10.90 11.29 -15.12
C SER A 31 11.38 10.14 -14.23
N CYS A 32 12.29 10.41 -13.29
CA CYS A 32 12.79 9.37 -12.38
C CYS A 32 11.66 8.74 -11.55
N VAL A 33 10.77 9.55 -10.99
CA VAL A 33 9.66 9.05 -10.15
C VAL A 33 8.64 8.29 -10.99
N TYR A 34 8.21 8.79 -12.15
CA TYR A 34 7.26 8.10 -13.02
C TYR A 34 7.81 6.78 -13.56
N ILE A 35 9.10 6.71 -13.92
CA ILE A 35 9.74 5.44 -14.28
C ILE A 35 9.70 4.47 -13.09
N LEU A 36 10.03 4.92 -11.89
CA LEU A 36 9.98 4.10 -10.68
C LEU A 36 8.56 3.60 -10.39
N VAL A 37 7.57 4.49 -10.45
CA VAL A 37 6.15 4.16 -10.27
C VAL A 37 5.69 3.15 -11.30
N LEU A 38 6.08 3.29 -12.57
CA LEU A 38 5.71 2.34 -13.62
C LEU A 38 6.36 0.96 -13.39
N LEU A 39 7.66 0.94 -13.09
CA LEU A 39 8.44 -0.29 -12.91
C LEU A 39 8.04 -1.10 -11.67
N ILE A 40 7.68 -0.42 -10.58
CA ILE A 40 7.22 -1.09 -9.36
C ILE A 40 5.73 -1.31 -9.40
N GLY A 41 4.98 -0.25 -9.72
CA GLY A 41 3.53 -0.16 -9.62
C GLY A 41 2.82 -1.17 -10.51
N VAL A 42 3.27 -1.38 -11.75
CA VAL A 42 2.60 -2.34 -12.64
C VAL A 42 2.73 -3.78 -12.11
N PRO A 43 3.94 -4.31 -11.83
CA PRO A 43 4.07 -5.65 -11.24
C PRO A 43 3.36 -5.79 -9.90
N SER A 44 3.47 -4.80 -9.00
CA SER A 44 2.86 -4.86 -7.68
C SER A 44 1.33 -4.86 -7.76
N ASN A 45 0.73 -4.02 -8.61
CA ASN A 45 -0.72 -3.97 -8.74
C ASN A 45 -1.31 -5.16 -9.49
N LEU A 46 -0.61 -5.72 -10.48
CA LEU A 46 -1.02 -6.99 -11.09
C LEU A 46 -1.01 -8.13 -10.06
N TYR A 47 0.00 -8.17 -9.19
CA TYR A 47 0.07 -9.15 -8.11
C TYR A 47 -1.03 -8.95 -7.06
N SER A 48 -1.30 -7.70 -6.68
CA SER A 48 -2.39 -7.32 -5.78
C SER A 48 -3.77 -7.66 -6.36
N LEU A 49 -3.96 -7.46 -7.66
CA LEU A 49 -5.20 -7.80 -8.37
C LEU A 49 -5.48 -9.30 -8.31
N TYR A 50 -4.44 -10.14 -8.47
CA TYR A 50 -4.57 -11.59 -8.28
C TYR A 50 -5.07 -11.93 -6.86
N HIS A 51 -4.48 -11.33 -5.82
CA HIS A 51 -4.92 -11.57 -4.44
C HIS A 51 -6.30 -11.01 -4.14
N ALA A 52 -6.65 -9.86 -4.72
CA ALA A 52 -8.00 -9.33 -4.64
C ALA A 52 -9.01 -10.33 -5.23
N ALA A 53 -8.73 -10.86 -6.42
CA ALA A 53 -9.57 -11.88 -7.05
C ALA A 53 -9.72 -13.15 -6.18
N VAL A 54 -8.66 -13.57 -5.48
CA VAL A 54 -8.75 -14.69 -4.51
C VAL A 54 -9.68 -14.34 -3.34
N GLN A 55 -9.60 -13.12 -2.78
CA GLN A 55 -10.50 -12.67 -1.71
C GLN A 55 -11.96 -12.59 -2.19
N LEU A 56 -12.20 -12.14 -3.42
CA LEU A 56 -13.53 -12.15 -4.03
C LEU A 56 -14.09 -13.58 -4.15
N LYS A 57 -13.27 -14.55 -4.57
CA LYS A 57 -13.68 -15.98 -4.62
C LYS A 57 -14.03 -16.53 -3.23
N GLN A 58 -13.39 -16.02 -2.18
CA GLN A 58 -13.68 -16.35 -0.78
C GLN A 58 -14.89 -15.59 -0.22
N LYS A 59 -15.60 -14.81 -1.05
CA LYS A 59 -16.75 -13.97 -0.66
C LYS A 59 -16.41 -12.96 0.46
N ASN A 60 -15.17 -12.47 0.47
CA ASN A 60 -14.74 -11.41 1.37
C ASN A 60 -14.99 -10.03 0.74
N GLU A 61 -15.80 -9.21 1.40
CA GLU A 61 -16.17 -7.86 0.98
C GLU A 61 -14.95 -6.96 0.77
N LEU A 62 -13.90 -7.14 1.58
CA LEU A 62 -12.64 -6.41 1.46
C LEU A 62 -11.98 -6.64 0.09
N GLY A 63 -12.16 -7.82 -0.49
CA GLY A 63 -11.65 -8.16 -1.82
C GLY A 63 -12.20 -7.22 -2.91
N VAL A 64 -13.45 -6.77 -2.79
CA VAL A 64 -14.08 -5.85 -3.73
C VAL A 64 -13.39 -4.48 -3.70
N TYR A 65 -13.18 -3.92 -2.51
CA TYR A 65 -12.53 -2.61 -2.36
C TYR A 65 -11.08 -2.64 -2.84
N LEU A 66 -10.35 -3.70 -2.45
CA LEU A 66 -8.98 -3.94 -2.90
C LEU A 66 -8.88 -4.07 -4.43
N MET A 67 -9.78 -4.84 -5.05
CA MET A 67 -9.79 -4.99 -6.51
C MET A 67 -10.02 -3.64 -7.21
N ASN A 68 -11.01 -2.87 -6.79
CA ASN A 68 -11.29 -1.58 -7.42
C ASN A 68 -10.15 -0.57 -7.22
N LEU A 69 -9.50 -0.56 -6.05
CA LEU A 69 -8.29 0.22 -5.79
C LEU A 69 -7.19 -0.13 -6.81
N THR A 70 -6.86 -1.42 -6.97
CA THR A 70 -5.85 -1.85 -7.94
C THR A 70 -6.22 -1.58 -9.40
N VAL A 71 -7.51 -1.65 -9.75
CA VAL A 71 -7.97 -1.31 -11.11
C VAL A 71 -7.74 0.17 -11.38
N SER A 72 -8.05 1.03 -10.41
CA SER A 72 -7.78 2.46 -10.52
C SER A 72 -6.29 2.77 -10.69
N ASP A 73 -5.43 2.11 -9.90
CA ASP A 73 -3.97 2.23 -10.04
C ASP A 73 -3.48 1.79 -11.43
N LEU A 74 -3.93 0.63 -11.91
CA LEU A 74 -3.53 0.12 -13.23
C LEU A 74 -3.98 1.04 -14.38
N LEU A 75 -5.14 1.66 -14.27
CA LEU A 75 -5.62 2.62 -15.27
C LEU A 75 -4.75 3.88 -15.32
N TYR A 76 -4.35 4.42 -14.17
CA TYR A 76 -3.42 5.55 -14.14
C TYR A 76 -2.02 5.15 -14.61
N LEU A 77 -1.50 3.99 -14.18
CA LEU A 77 -0.22 3.46 -14.63
C LEU A 77 -0.17 3.28 -16.16
N ALA A 78 -1.30 2.95 -16.79
CA ALA A 78 -1.40 2.88 -18.26
C ALA A 78 -1.27 4.26 -18.94
N SER A 79 -1.55 5.36 -18.23
CA SER A 79 -1.38 6.73 -18.74
C SER A 79 0.05 7.28 -18.56
N LEU A 80 0.83 6.74 -17.62
CA LEU A 80 2.20 7.21 -17.33
C LEU A 80 3.15 7.25 -18.52
N PRO A 81 3.13 6.32 -19.50
CA PRO A 81 3.97 6.43 -20.68
C PRO A 81 3.75 7.73 -21.47
N MET A 82 2.52 8.24 -21.50
CA MET A 82 2.19 9.51 -22.16
C MET A 82 2.75 10.70 -21.39
N TRP A 83 2.67 10.68 -20.05
CA TRP A 83 3.29 11.68 -19.19
C TRP A 83 4.81 11.70 -19.31
N LEU A 84 5.45 10.53 -19.39
CA LEU A 84 6.88 10.41 -19.62
C LEU A 84 7.28 11.00 -20.98
N GLN A 85 6.49 10.71 -22.04
CA GLN A 85 6.74 11.28 -23.35
C GLN A 85 6.61 12.81 -23.34
N TYR A 86 5.60 13.35 -22.66
CA TYR A 86 5.44 14.81 -22.48
C TYR A 86 6.68 15.44 -21.84
N ILE A 87 7.16 14.86 -20.73
CA ILE A 87 8.35 15.35 -20.02
C ILE A 87 9.62 15.24 -20.88
N PHE A 88 9.78 14.17 -21.67
CA PHE A 88 10.92 14.00 -22.57
C PHE A 88 10.88 14.90 -23.81
N GLN A 89 9.75 15.56 -24.09
CA GLN A 89 9.60 16.55 -25.15
C GLN A 89 9.62 17.97 -24.59
N ASP A 90 10.36 18.19 -23.49
CA ASP A 90 10.49 19.49 -22.82
C ASP A 90 9.15 20.14 -22.47
N ASP A 91 8.25 19.33 -21.89
CA ASP A 91 6.88 19.70 -21.52
C ASP A 91 6.04 20.23 -22.70
N ASP A 92 6.30 19.72 -23.91
CA ASP A 92 5.52 20.00 -25.11
C ASP A 92 4.60 18.83 -25.49
N TRP A 93 3.29 19.03 -25.34
CA TRP A 93 2.26 18.06 -25.66
C TRP A 93 2.03 17.98 -27.17
N GLN A 94 2.75 17.06 -27.81
CA GLN A 94 2.68 16.80 -29.26
C GLN A 94 1.49 15.91 -29.68
N HIS A 95 0.75 15.35 -28.72
CA HIS A 95 -0.39 14.48 -28.99
C HIS A 95 -1.69 15.27 -29.17
N ARG A 96 -2.76 14.57 -29.57
CA ARG A 96 -4.10 15.18 -29.68
C ARG A 96 -4.60 15.62 -28.30
N GLU A 97 -5.39 16.69 -28.26
CA GLU A 97 -5.95 17.26 -27.02
C GLU A 97 -6.77 16.26 -26.21
N TRP A 98 -7.52 15.36 -26.86
CA TRP A 98 -8.32 14.37 -26.15
C TRP A 98 -7.47 13.39 -25.32
N LEU A 99 -6.23 13.12 -25.74
CA LEU A 99 -5.29 12.28 -24.98
C LEU A 99 -4.80 13.00 -23.73
N CYS A 100 -4.55 14.32 -23.81
CA CYS A 100 -4.21 15.14 -22.64
C CYS A 100 -5.34 15.02 -21.62
N LYS A 101 -6.57 15.33 -22.07
CA LYS A 101 -7.81 15.22 -21.28
C LYS A 101 -7.96 13.84 -20.62
N LEU A 102 -7.74 12.77 -21.38
CA LEU A 102 -7.81 11.41 -20.85
C LEU A 102 -6.73 11.13 -19.81
N CYS A 103 -5.48 11.55 -20.03
CA CYS A 103 -4.39 11.31 -19.08
C CYS A 103 -4.60 12.06 -17.77
N GLY A 104 -5.03 13.32 -17.82
CA GLY A 104 -5.39 14.08 -16.62
C GLY A 104 -6.65 13.55 -15.93
N PHE A 105 -7.65 13.11 -16.70
CA PHE A 105 -8.81 12.41 -16.15
C PHE A 105 -8.37 11.16 -15.37
N LEU A 106 -7.56 10.28 -15.95
CA LEU A 106 -7.08 9.07 -15.27
C LEU A 106 -6.24 9.36 -14.02
N LEU A 107 -5.43 10.44 -14.04
CA LEU A 107 -4.69 10.91 -12.85
C LEU A 107 -5.64 11.31 -11.72
N TYR A 108 -6.64 12.15 -12.01
CA TYR A 108 -7.56 12.62 -10.98
C TYR A 108 -8.53 11.54 -10.51
N GLU A 109 -9.03 10.70 -11.41
CA GLU A 109 -9.82 9.52 -11.05
C GLU A 109 -9.01 8.62 -10.10
N ASN A 110 -7.73 8.36 -10.39
CA ASN A 110 -6.89 7.57 -9.50
C ASN A 110 -6.78 8.18 -8.10
N ILE A 111 -6.54 9.48 -7.97
CA ILE A 111 -6.45 10.15 -6.67
C ILE A 111 -7.75 9.95 -5.86
N TYR A 112 -8.91 10.31 -6.43
CA TYR A 112 -10.15 10.33 -5.64
C TYR A 112 -10.76 8.95 -5.45
N ILE A 113 -10.65 8.05 -6.44
CA ILE A 113 -11.07 6.66 -6.30
C ILE A 113 -10.23 5.96 -5.23
N SER A 114 -8.91 6.18 -5.22
CA SER A 114 -8.03 5.59 -4.20
C SER A 114 -8.39 6.08 -2.80
N ILE A 115 -8.60 7.39 -2.63
CA ILE A 115 -9.09 7.97 -1.37
C ILE A 115 -10.42 7.33 -0.94
N GLY A 116 -11.37 7.18 -1.87
CA GLY A 116 -12.66 6.54 -1.62
C GLY A 116 -12.52 5.11 -1.12
N PHE A 117 -11.68 4.29 -1.77
CA PHE A 117 -11.47 2.91 -1.35
C PHE A 117 -10.66 2.78 -0.06
N LEU A 118 -9.71 3.68 0.22
CA LEU A 118 -9.07 3.74 1.55
C LEU A 118 -10.09 4.03 2.65
N CYS A 119 -11.06 4.90 2.40
CA CYS A 119 -12.17 5.14 3.33
C CYS A 119 -13.02 3.89 3.52
N CYS A 120 -13.40 3.19 2.44
CA CYS A 120 -14.15 1.94 2.52
C CYS A 120 -13.42 0.87 3.32
N ILE A 121 -12.13 0.65 3.05
CA ILE A 121 -11.28 -0.31 3.77
C ILE A 121 -11.24 0.04 5.26
N SER A 122 -11.02 1.32 5.59
CA SER A 122 -10.98 1.78 6.97
C SER A 122 -12.33 1.60 7.69
N LEU A 123 -13.43 1.98 7.05
CA LEU A 123 -14.78 1.84 7.59
C LEU A 123 -15.20 0.39 7.78
N ASP A 124 -14.89 -0.48 6.82
CA ASP A 124 -15.15 -1.90 6.92
C ASP A 124 -14.43 -2.49 8.15
N ARG A 125 -13.16 -2.13 8.37
CA ARG A 125 -12.42 -2.55 9.58
C ARG A 125 -13.02 -1.97 10.87
N TYR A 126 -13.46 -0.71 10.85
CA TYR A 126 -14.17 -0.11 11.96
C TYR A 126 -15.46 -0.86 12.30
N LEU A 127 -16.32 -1.12 11.32
CA LEU A 127 -17.57 -1.84 11.51
C LEU A 127 -17.34 -3.27 12.00
N ALA A 128 -16.32 -3.95 11.47
CA ALA A 128 -15.96 -5.31 11.89
C ALA A 128 -15.54 -5.39 13.37
N VAL A 129 -14.84 -4.38 13.88
CA VAL A 129 -14.28 -4.39 15.24
C VAL A 129 -15.23 -3.77 16.27
N VAL A 130 -15.85 -2.66 15.92
CA VAL A 130 -16.65 -1.86 16.87
C VAL A 130 -18.11 -2.30 16.88
N HIS A 131 -18.65 -2.76 15.75
CA HIS A 131 -20.07 -3.10 15.59
C HIS A 131 -20.29 -4.44 14.86
N PRO A 132 -19.69 -5.55 15.35
CA PRO A 132 -19.62 -6.81 14.60
C PRO A 132 -20.99 -7.40 14.21
N LEU A 133 -22.05 -7.15 15.00
CA LEU A 133 -23.40 -7.68 14.76
C LEU A 133 -24.41 -6.64 14.23
N ARG A 134 -24.19 -5.35 14.50
CA ARG A 134 -25.19 -4.29 14.24
C ARG A 134 -25.24 -3.87 12.77
N PHE A 135 -24.11 -3.94 12.07
CA PHE A 135 -23.97 -3.46 10.69
C PHE A 135 -23.45 -4.56 9.74
N SER A 136 -23.81 -5.82 9.99
CA SER A 136 -23.40 -6.95 9.14
C SER A 136 -23.92 -6.84 7.71
N SER A 137 -25.11 -6.25 7.50
CA SER A 137 -25.68 -6.01 6.16
C SER A 137 -24.88 -5.01 5.32
N LEU A 138 -24.28 -3.99 5.96
CA LEU A 138 -23.40 -3.02 5.32
C LEU A 138 -22.04 -3.63 4.92
N ARG A 139 -21.69 -4.77 5.50
CA ARG A 139 -20.49 -5.55 5.18
C ARG A 139 -20.78 -6.76 4.29
N SER A 140 -21.90 -6.72 3.57
CA SER A 140 -22.23 -7.73 2.56
C SER A 140 -21.51 -7.47 1.24
N MET A 141 -21.29 -8.53 0.44
CA MET A 141 -20.73 -8.41 -0.91
C MET A 141 -21.54 -7.44 -1.79
N ASN A 142 -22.87 -7.47 -1.69
CA ASN A 142 -23.74 -6.58 -2.44
C ASN A 142 -23.54 -5.13 -2.03
N ALA A 143 -23.45 -4.84 -0.73
CA ALA A 143 -23.17 -3.50 -0.24
C ALA A 143 -21.80 -3.00 -0.74
N ALA A 144 -20.77 -3.85 -0.72
CA ALA A 144 -19.44 -3.50 -1.23
C ALA A 144 -19.46 -3.13 -2.72
N TRP A 145 -20.17 -3.91 -3.55
CA TRP A 145 -20.34 -3.61 -4.97
C TRP A 145 -21.12 -2.32 -5.23
N ILE A 146 -22.22 -2.12 -4.50
CA ILE A 146 -23.04 -0.91 -4.62
C ILE A 146 -22.21 0.33 -4.25
N VAL A 147 -21.51 0.30 -3.12
CA VAL A 147 -20.65 1.41 -2.68
C VAL A 147 -19.54 1.66 -3.69
N SER A 148 -18.90 0.60 -4.22
CA SER A 148 -17.87 0.74 -5.25
C SER A 148 -18.43 1.41 -6.51
N ALA A 149 -19.60 0.98 -6.98
CA ALA A 149 -20.26 1.59 -8.14
C ALA A 149 -20.62 3.07 -7.91
N ILE A 150 -21.08 3.42 -6.70
CA ILE A 150 -21.35 4.82 -6.33
C ILE A 150 -20.08 5.65 -6.38
N ILE A 151 -18.95 5.15 -5.85
CA ILE A 151 -17.67 5.86 -5.90
C ILE A 151 -17.26 6.10 -7.34
N TRP A 152 -17.23 5.06 -8.18
CA TRP A 152 -16.89 5.18 -9.60
C TRP A 152 -17.79 6.17 -10.33
N LEU A 153 -19.11 6.05 -10.19
CA LEU A 153 -20.04 6.95 -10.87
C LEU A 153 -19.89 8.40 -10.39
N LYS A 154 -19.67 8.61 -9.09
CA LYS A 154 -19.47 9.95 -8.52
C LYS A 154 -18.19 10.58 -9.05
N GLU A 155 -17.07 9.87 -9.02
CA GLU A 155 -15.79 10.42 -9.50
C GLU A 155 -15.83 10.66 -11.02
N ILE A 156 -16.28 9.69 -11.82
CA ILE A 156 -16.44 9.84 -13.27
C ILE A 156 -17.32 11.07 -13.59
N ALA A 157 -18.43 11.26 -12.88
CA ALA A 157 -19.31 12.40 -13.10
C ALA A 157 -18.62 13.75 -12.83
N VAL A 158 -17.74 13.81 -11.83
CA VAL A 158 -16.92 15.00 -11.55
C VAL A 158 -15.83 15.15 -12.61
N GLY A 159 -15.15 14.06 -13.01
CA GLY A 159 -14.07 14.07 -13.99
C GLY A 159 -14.51 14.43 -15.41
N VAL A 160 -15.78 14.22 -15.77
CA VAL A 160 -16.36 14.65 -17.06
C VAL A 160 -16.16 16.16 -17.32
N VAL A 161 -16.00 16.98 -16.28
CA VAL A 161 -15.76 18.42 -16.43
C VAL A 161 -14.50 18.71 -17.25
N PHE A 162 -13.43 17.93 -17.13
CA PHE A 162 -12.19 18.12 -17.93
C PHE A 162 -12.40 17.94 -19.43
N PHE A 163 -13.42 17.18 -19.84
CA PHE A 163 -13.73 17.02 -21.26
C PHE A 163 -14.53 18.20 -21.83
N ARG A 164 -15.12 19.03 -20.97
CA ARG A 164 -15.90 20.21 -21.37
C ARG A 164 -15.05 21.47 -21.52
N HIS A 165 -13.92 21.54 -20.84
CA HIS A 165 -13.00 22.67 -20.89
C HIS A 165 -11.81 22.38 -21.81
N LYS A 166 -11.09 23.43 -22.20
CA LYS A 166 -9.85 23.29 -22.97
C LYS A 166 -8.73 23.10 -21.96
N GLU A 167 -8.00 21.98 -22.07
CA GLU A 167 -6.92 21.60 -21.14
C GLU A 167 -5.53 21.75 -21.77
N LEU A 168 -5.47 22.11 -23.07
CA LEU A 168 -4.25 22.55 -23.73
C LEU A 168 -4.16 24.07 -23.67
N SER A 169 -3.15 24.57 -22.98
CA SER A 169 -2.75 25.98 -23.03
C SER A 169 -1.41 26.11 -23.76
N ARG A 170 -1.07 27.33 -24.19
CA ARG A 170 0.23 27.60 -24.80
C ARG A 170 1.08 28.36 -23.81
N ASP A 171 2.26 27.83 -23.51
CA ASP A 171 3.28 28.57 -22.77
C ASP A 171 3.93 29.63 -23.68
N ARG A 172 4.68 30.56 -23.07
CA ARG A 172 5.43 31.63 -23.71
C ARG A 172 6.48 31.14 -24.72
N LYS A 173 6.97 29.90 -24.60
CA LYS A 173 7.80 29.23 -25.63
C LYS A 173 6.99 28.71 -26.84
N ASN A 174 5.68 28.98 -26.88
CA ASN A 174 4.72 28.48 -27.86
C ASN A 174 4.59 26.94 -27.87
N GLN A 175 4.96 26.31 -26.75
CA GLN A 175 4.76 24.88 -26.46
C GLN A 175 3.34 24.64 -25.96
N SER A 176 2.77 23.48 -26.25
CA SER A 176 1.44 23.11 -25.78
C SER A 176 1.55 22.40 -24.42
N VAL A 177 1.16 23.05 -23.33
CA VAL A 177 1.19 22.44 -21.99
C VAL A 177 -0.17 21.82 -21.65
N CYS A 178 -0.16 20.70 -20.92
CA CYS A 178 -1.32 19.88 -20.65
C CYS A 178 -1.72 19.96 -19.17
N PHE A 179 -2.97 20.35 -18.88
CA PHE A 179 -3.50 20.54 -17.50
C PHE A 179 -2.78 21.62 -16.67
N GLU A 180 -2.13 22.58 -17.33
CA GLU A 180 -1.44 23.69 -16.70
C GLU A 180 -2.08 25.02 -17.13
N HIS A 181 -2.90 25.59 -16.25
CA HIS A 181 -3.48 26.93 -16.41
C HIS A 181 -2.85 27.89 -15.41
N TYR A 182 -2.10 28.88 -15.91
CA TYR A 182 -1.57 29.98 -15.11
C TYR A 182 -1.86 31.31 -15.85
N PRO A 183 -2.69 32.20 -15.29
CA PRO A 183 -3.42 32.08 -14.03
C PRO A 183 -4.58 31.06 -14.08
N MET A 184 -5.03 30.63 -12.90
CA MET A 184 -6.16 29.73 -12.70
C MET A 184 -7.45 30.32 -13.28
N GLN A 185 -8.18 29.50 -14.03
CA GLN A 185 -9.41 29.86 -14.70
C GLN A 185 -10.61 29.86 -13.72
N PRO A 186 -11.63 30.71 -13.95
CA PRO A 186 -12.79 30.83 -13.05
C PRO A 186 -13.54 29.51 -12.78
N TRP A 187 -13.54 28.59 -13.74
CA TRP A 187 -14.22 27.29 -13.62
C TRP A 187 -13.47 26.30 -12.70
N GLU A 188 -12.17 26.52 -12.46
CA GLU A 188 -11.33 25.64 -11.63
C GLU A 188 -11.58 25.86 -10.13
N TYR A 189 -11.89 27.09 -9.72
CA TYR A 189 -12.17 27.45 -8.31
C TYR A 189 -13.25 26.56 -7.65
N PRO A 190 -14.50 26.44 -8.18
CA PRO A 190 -15.52 25.62 -7.53
C PRO A 190 -15.12 24.13 -7.47
N ILE A 191 -14.38 23.64 -8.48
CA ILE A 191 -13.89 22.26 -8.51
C ILE A 191 -12.81 22.06 -7.44
N ASN A 192 -11.89 23.00 -7.28
CA ASN A 192 -10.84 22.92 -6.27
C ASN A 192 -11.41 22.98 -4.84
N TYR A 193 -12.44 23.80 -4.60
CA TYR A 193 -13.17 23.77 -3.33
C TYR A 193 -13.87 22.43 -3.09
N TYR A 194 -14.53 21.86 -4.10
CA TYR A 194 -15.13 20.54 -4.02
C TYR A 194 -14.09 19.46 -3.68
N ARG A 195 -12.96 19.46 -4.41
CA ARG A 195 -11.84 18.53 -4.21
C ARG A 195 -11.24 18.64 -2.82
N PHE A 196 -11.04 19.85 -2.31
CA PHE A 196 -10.53 20.04 -0.95
C PHE A 196 -11.53 19.60 0.12
N THR A 197 -12.80 19.99 -0.02
CA THR A 197 -13.81 19.72 1.02
C THR A 197 -14.31 18.27 0.98
N ILE A 198 -14.90 17.85 -0.14
CA ILE A 198 -15.48 16.52 -0.33
C ILE A 198 -14.41 15.48 -0.66
N GLY A 199 -13.40 15.86 -1.45
CA GLY A 199 -12.32 14.95 -1.86
C GLY A 199 -11.22 14.72 -0.80
N PHE A 200 -11.07 15.62 0.18
CA PHE A 200 -10.01 15.50 1.20
C PHE A 200 -10.49 15.63 2.64
N MET A 201 -11.17 16.72 3.03
CA MET A 201 -11.56 16.94 4.43
C MET A 201 -12.57 15.87 4.93
N PHE A 202 -13.54 15.51 4.10
CA PHE A 202 -14.51 14.46 4.43
C PHE A 202 -13.83 13.08 4.59
N PRO A 203 -12.99 12.60 3.65
CA PRO A 203 -12.17 11.41 3.83
C PRO A 203 -11.25 11.45 5.05
N LEU A 204 -10.59 12.57 5.31
CA LEU A 204 -9.72 12.74 6.47
C LEU A 204 -10.51 12.53 7.78
N ALA A 205 -11.71 13.08 7.88
CA ALA A 205 -12.59 12.88 9.03
C ALA A 205 -12.96 11.40 9.20
N ILE A 206 -13.37 10.72 8.13
CA ILE A 206 -13.69 9.28 8.15
C ILE A 206 -12.49 8.46 8.62
N LEU A 207 -11.33 8.66 8.00
CA LEU A 207 -10.12 7.91 8.31
C LEU A 207 -9.67 8.15 9.75
N SER A 208 -9.69 9.39 10.22
CA SER A 208 -9.30 9.76 11.58
C SER A 208 -10.22 9.17 12.63
N ILE A 209 -11.54 9.30 12.44
CA ILE A 209 -12.53 8.75 13.38
C ILE A 209 -12.43 7.22 13.40
N SER A 210 -12.38 6.58 12.24
CA SER A 210 -12.22 5.13 12.12
C SER A 210 -10.94 4.64 12.81
N TYR A 211 -9.80 5.28 12.55
CA TYR A 211 -8.51 4.96 13.16
C TYR A 211 -8.58 5.00 14.69
N LEU A 212 -9.07 6.11 15.26
CA LEU A 212 -9.16 6.29 16.70
C LEU A 212 -10.13 5.28 17.34
N CYS A 213 -11.27 5.01 16.70
CA CYS A 213 -12.25 4.05 17.20
C CYS A 213 -11.74 2.61 17.17
N VAL A 214 -11.10 2.20 16.06
CA VAL A 214 -10.48 0.87 15.93
C VAL A 214 -9.38 0.70 16.97
N LEU A 215 -8.49 1.68 17.14
CA LEU A 215 -7.40 1.60 18.10
C LEU A 215 -7.91 1.37 19.53
N ARG A 216 -8.95 2.11 19.92
CA ARG A 216 -9.61 1.97 21.23
C ARG A 216 -10.29 0.60 21.40
N ALA A 217 -11.06 0.17 20.40
CA ALA A 217 -11.80 -1.09 20.47
C ALA A 217 -10.87 -2.32 20.48
N VAL A 218 -9.84 -2.33 19.63
CA VAL A 218 -8.82 -3.39 19.62
C VAL A 218 -8.04 -3.43 20.94
N GLY A 219 -7.79 -2.27 21.56
CA GLY A 219 -7.14 -2.18 22.88
C GLY A 219 -7.97 -2.79 24.02
N ARG A 220 -9.29 -2.66 23.96
CA ARG A 220 -10.22 -3.17 24.99
C ARG A 220 -10.66 -4.61 24.78
N SER A 221 -10.56 -5.14 23.56
CA SER A 221 -10.99 -6.52 23.27
C SER A 221 -10.13 -7.53 24.02
N ALA A 222 -10.68 -8.27 24.97
CA ALA A 222 -9.98 -9.39 25.63
C ALA A 222 -9.95 -10.66 24.76
N GLY A 223 -10.94 -10.85 23.88
CA GLY A 223 -11.14 -12.10 23.11
C GLY A 223 -10.43 -12.16 21.75
N THR A 224 -9.84 -11.08 21.24
CA THR A 224 -9.14 -11.09 19.95
C THR A 224 -7.69 -11.53 20.12
N GLN A 225 -7.23 -12.49 19.30
CA GLN A 225 -5.84 -12.94 19.32
C GLN A 225 -4.87 -11.78 19.05
N LEU A 226 -3.72 -11.77 19.74
CA LEU A 226 -2.71 -10.71 19.64
C LEU A 226 -2.27 -10.45 18.19
N VAL A 227 -2.04 -11.53 17.41
CA VAL A 227 -1.64 -11.42 15.99
C VAL A 227 -2.70 -10.71 15.15
N GLN A 228 -3.99 -10.99 15.37
CA GLN A 228 -5.08 -10.32 14.66
C GLN A 228 -5.20 -8.85 15.07
N LYS A 229 -5.04 -8.53 16.36
CA LYS A 229 -5.00 -7.15 16.85
C LYS A 229 -3.91 -6.33 16.15
N ILE A 230 -2.72 -6.89 16.03
CA ILE A 230 -1.58 -6.25 15.35
C ILE A 230 -1.91 -6.01 13.87
N ARG A 231 -2.41 -7.02 13.15
CA ARG A 231 -2.78 -6.87 11.72
C ARG A 231 -3.85 -5.80 11.50
N ILE A 232 -4.90 -5.78 12.32
CA ILE A 232 -5.96 -4.76 12.24
C ILE A 232 -5.39 -3.36 12.47
N ARG A 233 -4.58 -3.19 13.52
CA ARG A 233 -3.94 -1.89 13.82
C ARG A 233 -3.03 -1.46 12.67
N GLN A 234 -2.20 -2.35 12.15
CA GLN A 234 -1.30 -2.06 11.04
C GLN A 234 -2.08 -1.68 9.77
N LEU A 235 -3.15 -2.40 9.44
CA LEU A 235 -3.98 -2.09 8.29
C LEU A 235 -4.59 -0.68 8.39
N VAL A 236 -5.27 -0.36 9.49
CA VAL A 236 -5.93 0.95 9.66
C VAL A 236 -4.91 2.09 9.86
N SER A 237 -3.75 1.82 10.47
CA SER A 237 -2.65 2.79 10.54
C SER A 237 -2.04 3.05 9.16
N SER A 238 -1.92 2.01 8.32
CA SER A 238 -1.36 2.15 6.97
C SER A 238 -2.29 2.94 6.07
N THR A 239 -3.61 2.72 6.12
CA THR A 239 -4.56 3.49 5.29
C THR A 239 -4.53 4.99 5.60
N ILE A 240 -4.53 5.37 6.89
CA ILE A 240 -4.42 6.80 7.26
C ILE A 240 -3.03 7.36 6.94
N LEU A 241 -1.96 6.59 7.11
CA LEU A 241 -0.60 7.03 6.78
C LEU A 241 -0.43 7.28 5.28
N ILE A 242 -0.88 6.34 4.43
CA ILE A 242 -0.89 6.48 2.98
C ILE A 242 -1.66 7.76 2.61
N PHE A 243 -2.84 7.96 3.20
CA PHE A 243 -3.63 9.14 2.91
C PHE A 243 -2.93 10.45 3.26
N LEU A 244 -2.36 10.54 4.47
CA LEU A 244 -1.68 11.74 4.94
C LEU A 244 -0.39 12.02 4.16
N VAL A 245 0.40 10.98 3.85
CA VAL A 245 1.68 11.16 3.16
C VAL A 245 1.47 11.49 1.68
N PHE A 246 0.62 10.73 0.99
CA PHE A 246 0.52 10.84 -0.47
C PHE A 246 -0.50 11.86 -0.95
N PHE A 247 -1.61 12.07 -0.24
CA PHE A 247 -2.67 12.98 -0.70
C PHE A 247 -2.71 14.32 0.03
N SER A 248 -2.35 14.40 1.31
CA SER A 248 -2.45 15.66 2.06
C SER A 248 -1.63 16.81 1.48
N PRO A 249 -0.35 16.61 1.05
CA PRO A 249 0.45 17.72 0.54
C PRO A 249 -0.18 18.37 -0.68
N TYR A 250 -0.68 17.55 -1.63
CA TYR A 250 -1.37 18.04 -2.82
C TYR A 250 -2.60 18.89 -2.47
N HIS A 251 -3.46 18.40 -1.57
CA HIS A 251 -4.68 19.13 -1.21
C HIS A 251 -4.39 20.43 -0.45
N VAL A 252 -3.31 20.48 0.34
CA VAL A 252 -2.85 21.72 0.99
C VAL A 252 -2.42 22.73 -0.07
N PHE A 253 -1.55 22.35 -1.00
CA PHE A 253 -1.08 23.26 -2.05
C PHE A 253 -2.19 23.64 -3.05
N LEU A 254 -3.15 22.74 -3.30
CA LEU A 254 -4.35 23.02 -4.08
C LEU A 254 -5.17 24.17 -3.46
N LEU A 255 -5.41 24.11 -2.15
CA LEU A 255 -6.14 25.15 -1.43
C LEU A 255 -5.34 26.45 -1.37
N VAL A 256 -4.04 26.38 -1.04
CA VAL A 256 -3.13 27.54 -1.01
C VAL A 256 -3.18 28.27 -2.35
N ARG A 257 -3.07 27.54 -3.45
CA ARG A 257 -3.18 28.07 -4.81
C ARG A 257 -4.54 28.73 -5.03
N THR A 258 -5.64 28.05 -4.70
CA THR A 258 -7.01 28.54 -4.91
C THR A 258 -7.32 29.81 -4.10
N LEU A 259 -6.67 30.02 -2.95
CA LEU A 259 -6.92 31.18 -2.08
C LEU A 259 -5.96 32.36 -2.32
N LEU A 260 -4.73 32.08 -2.74
CA LEU A 260 -3.62 33.05 -2.69
C LEU A 260 -3.00 33.34 -4.06
N GLU A 261 -3.42 32.66 -5.13
CA GLU A 261 -2.98 32.97 -6.49
C GLU A 261 -3.47 34.36 -6.91
N ARG A 262 -2.58 35.36 -6.84
CA ARG A 262 -2.88 36.78 -7.11
C ARG A 262 -1.98 37.39 -8.18
N ASP A 263 -0.72 36.98 -8.21
CA ASP A 263 0.32 37.54 -9.08
C ASP A 263 1.35 36.48 -9.49
N CYS A 264 2.19 36.83 -10.47
CA CYS A 264 3.21 35.92 -11.00
C CYS A 264 4.30 35.52 -10.01
N ASN A 265 4.61 36.36 -9.01
CA ASN A 265 5.64 36.03 -8.01
C ASN A 265 5.13 34.90 -7.10
N PHE A 266 3.86 34.98 -6.70
CA PHE A 266 3.22 33.90 -5.95
C PHE A 266 3.14 32.62 -6.77
N ILE A 267 2.71 32.71 -8.03
CA ILE A 267 2.62 31.56 -8.94
C ILE A 267 3.98 30.86 -9.06
N ALA A 268 5.04 31.61 -9.36
CA ALA A 268 6.40 31.06 -9.47
C ALA A 268 6.88 30.42 -8.15
N GLY A 269 6.53 31.02 -7.01
CA GLY A 269 6.88 30.50 -5.68
C GLY A 269 6.17 29.20 -5.30
N VAL A 270 4.89 29.04 -5.65
CA VAL A 270 4.08 27.86 -5.29
C VAL A 270 4.21 26.73 -6.30
N PHE A 271 4.58 27.03 -7.55
CA PHE A 271 4.59 26.10 -8.68
C PHE A 271 5.31 24.78 -8.38
N ASN A 272 6.54 24.85 -7.87
CA ASN A 272 7.34 23.66 -7.55
C ASN A 272 6.68 22.81 -6.46
N TYR A 273 6.16 23.43 -5.41
CA TYR A 273 5.53 22.71 -4.31
C TYR A 273 4.24 22.03 -4.73
N TYR A 274 3.40 22.73 -5.50
CA TYR A 274 2.18 22.17 -6.06
C TYR A 274 2.47 20.95 -6.93
N HIS A 275 3.38 21.07 -7.89
CA HIS A 275 3.73 19.97 -8.79
C HIS A 275 4.42 18.81 -8.07
N LEU A 276 5.39 19.07 -7.17
CA LEU A 276 6.02 18.00 -6.38
C LEU A 276 5.01 17.28 -5.48
N SER A 277 4.04 18.01 -4.94
CA SER A 277 2.98 17.42 -4.14
C SER A 277 1.99 16.60 -4.98
N LEU A 278 1.73 17.00 -6.24
CA LEU A 278 0.97 16.21 -7.19
C LEU A 278 1.74 14.95 -7.63
N LEU A 279 3.05 15.07 -7.87
CA LEU A 279 3.93 13.92 -8.14
C LEU A 279 3.89 12.92 -6.97
N LEU A 280 3.85 13.41 -5.74
CA LEU A 280 3.76 12.57 -4.55
C LEU A 280 2.47 11.75 -4.51
N THR A 281 1.34 12.24 -5.03
CA THR A 281 0.10 11.43 -5.07
C THR A 281 0.29 10.16 -5.90
N THR A 282 1.11 10.21 -6.95
CA THR A 282 1.34 9.10 -7.88
C THR A 282 2.10 7.92 -7.25
N LEU A 283 2.81 8.18 -6.15
CA LEU A 283 3.48 7.14 -5.36
C LEU A 283 2.49 6.28 -4.56
N ASN A 284 1.21 6.68 -4.46
CA ASN A 284 0.17 5.83 -3.84
C ASN A 284 0.08 4.46 -4.53
N CYS A 285 0.20 4.42 -5.87
CA CYS A 285 0.15 3.21 -6.68
C CYS A 285 1.21 2.18 -6.27
N VAL A 286 2.32 2.62 -5.68
CA VAL A 286 3.37 1.75 -5.16
C VAL A 286 3.10 1.33 -3.71
N ALA A 287 2.44 2.20 -2.95
CA ALA A 287 2.14 2.00 -1.54
C ALA A 287 0.90 1.13 -1.29
N ASP A 288 -0.15 1.24 -2.11
CA ASP A 288 -1.42 0.53 -1.95
C ASP A 288 -1.29 -1.00 -1.95
N PRO A 289 -0.40 -1.62 -2.76
CA PRO A 289 -0.05 -3.03 -2.64
C PRO A 289 0.44 -3.46 -1.24
N ALA A 290 1.00 -2.55 -0.43
CA ALA A 290 1.40 -2.87 0.93
C ALA A 290 0.21 -3.22 1.84
N LEU A 291 -1.00 -2.72 1.54
CA LEU A 291 -2.22 -3.05 2.29
C LEU A 291 -2.51 -4.56 2.27
N TYR A 292 -2.17 -5.24 1.18
CA TYR A 292 -2.36 -6.68 1.03
C TYR A 292 -1.46 -7.50 1.94
N CYS A 293 -0.29 -6.97 2.31
CA CYS A 293 0.62 -7.62 3.26
C CYS A 293 -0.01 -7.79 4.65
N PHE A 294 -0.93 -6.91 5.01
CA PHE A 294 -1.62 -6.93 6.31
C PHE A 294 -2.90 -7.78 6.28
N VAL A 295 -3.45 -8.03 5.09
CA VAL A 295 -4.64 -8.87 4.87
C VAL A 295 -4.27 -10.36 4.81
N SER A 296 -3.17 -10.72 4.16
CA SER A 296 -2.76 -12.12 4.01
C SER A 296 -1.25 -12.33 4.10
N GLU A 297 -0.83 -13.39 4.82
CA GLU A 297 0.58 -13.79 4.88
C GLU A 297 1.12 -14.35 3.57
N SER A 298 0.27 -15.00 2.76
CA SER A 298 0.65 -15.49 1.43
C SER A 298 0.91 -14.31 0.48
N ALA A 299 0.07 -13.27 0.56
CA ALA A 299 0.26 -12.03 -0.19
C ALA A 299 1.55 -11.32 0.22
N ARG A 300 1.83 -11.22 1.53
CA ARG A 300 3.08 -10.61 2.06
C ARG A 300 4.35 -11.26 1.50
N ARG A 301 4.44 -12.60 1.51
CA ARG A 301 5.62 -13.33 0.99
C ARG A 301 5.79 -13.17 -0.52
N GLY A 302 4.68 -13.02 -1.25
CA GLY A 302 4.71 -12.77 -2.67
C GLY A 302 5.15 -11.36 -3.03
N LEU A 303 4.56 -10.35 -2.39
CA LEU A 303 4.92 -8.95 -2.62
C LEU A 303 6.38 -8.68 -2.23
N TYR A 304 6.85 -9.24 -1.12
CA TYR A 304 8.27 -9.16 -0.76
C TYR A 304 9.18 -9.74 -1.85
N ARG A 305 8.80 -10.85 -2.48
CA ARG A 305 9.59 -11.45 -3.57
C ARG A 305 9.50 -10.65 -4.88
N ALA A 306 8.33 -10.11 -5.20
CA ALA A 306 8.08 -9.38 -6.45
C ALA A 306 8.61 -7.94 -6.42
N VAL A 307 8.54 -7.26 -5.27
CA VAL A 307 8.84 -5.83 -5.13
C VAL A 307 10.09 -5.60 -4.30
N ILE A 308 10.10 -6.09 -3.05
CA ILE A 308 11.15 -5.72 -2.09
C ILE A 308 12.47 -6.41 -2.39
N ARG A 309 12.47 -7.69 -2.80
CA ARG A 309 13.68 -8.46 -3.13
C ARG A 309 14.46 -7.90 -4.33
N PRO A 310 13.85 -7.54 -5.47
CA PRO A 310 14.58 -6.89 -6.56
C PRO A 310 15.06 -5.48 -6.17
N PHE A 311 14.24 -4.69 -5.46
CA PHE A 311 14.68 -3.37 -4.97
C PHE A 311 15.86 -3.45 -4.00
N ALA A 312 15.78 -4.35 -3.02
CA ALA A 312 16.85 -4.59 -2.07
C ALA A 312 18.11 -5.08 -2.78
N ARG A 313 18.00 -5.94 -3.80
CA ARG A 313 19.16 -6.37 -4.61
C ARG A 313 19.77 -5.23 -5.41
N ILE A 314 18.96 -4.35 -6.01
CA ILE A 314 19.44 -3.18 -6.76
C ILE A 314 20.15 -2.20 -5.83
N PHE A 315 19.52 -1.82 -4.71
CA PHE A 315 20.13 -0.92 -3.72
C PHE A 315 21.36 -1.53 -3.03
N CYS A 316 21.34 -2.82 -2.72
CA CYS A 316 22.49 -3.50 -2.10
C CYS A 316 23.65 -3.69 -3.08
N CYS A 317 23.39 -3.88 -4.39
CA CYS A 317 24.42 -3.86 -5.43
C CYS A 317 25.02 -2.46 -5.63
N CYS A 318 24.23 -1.39 -5.49
CA CYS A 318 24.74 -0.01 -5.52
C CYS A 318 25.65 0.30 -4.33
N CYS A 319 25.40 -0.28 -3.14
CA CYS A 319 26.29 -0.16 -1.99
C CYS A 319 27.58 -0.99 -2.10
N ARG A 320 27.60 -2.07 -2.91
CA ARG A 320 28.78 -2.95 -3.06
C ARG A 320 29.80 -2.47 -4.09
N ARG A 321 29.45 -1.47 -4.91
CA ARG A 321 30.34 -0.93 -5.97
C ARG A 321 31.36 0.10 -5.49
N GLY A 322 31.39 0.41 -4.19
CA GLY A 322 32.25 1.43 -3.58
C GLY A 322 33.55 0.96 -2.93
N ASN A 323 33.83 -0.35 -2.86
CA ASN A 323 35.10 -0.87 -2.31
C ASN A 323 35.63 -2.00 -3.20
N VAL A 324 36.41 -1.63 -4.22
CA VAL A 324 37.30 -2.57 -4.90
C VAL A 324 38.71 -2.29 -4.38
N SER A 325 39.18 -3.15 -3.48
CA SER A 325 40.61 -3.36 -3.24
C SER A 325 40.90 -4.84 -3.55
N PRO A 326 42.02 -5.17 -4.21
CA PRO A 326 42.22 -6.49 -4.78
C PRO A 326 42.77 -7.51 -3.77
N ALA A 327 42.49 -8.79 -4.06
CA ALA A 327 43.18 -10.00 -3.59
C ALA A 327 42.95 -10.45 -2.13
N ASN A 328 42.09 -11.46 -1.92
CA ASN A 328 42.50 -12.88 -1.89
C ASN A 328 41.27 -13.79 -1.68
N PRO A 329 41.25 -15.01 -2.26
CA PRO A 329 40.12 -15.92 -2.20
C PRO A 329 40.22 -16.87 -0.99
N ALA A 330 39.08 -17.48 -0.66
CA ALA A 330 38.85 -18.60 0.26
C ALA A 330 38.24 -18.21 1.62
N VAL A 331 36.90 -18.31 1.71
CA VAL A 331 36.23 -18.96 2.85
C VAL A 331 35.01 -19.72 2.32
N ASP A 332 34.91 -20.97 2.77
CA ASP A 332 33.97 -22.02 2.44
C ASP A 332 32.49 -21.62 2.42
N SER A 333 31.79 -22.11 1.40
CA SER A 333 30.33 -22.26 1.39
C SER A 333 30.03 -23.76 1.55
N HIS A 334 29.55 -24.18 2.70
CA HIS A 334 28.92 -25.51 2.82
C HIS A 334 27.53 -25.44 2.19
N GLU A 335 27.39 -25.92 0.95
CA GLU A 335 26.09 -26.22 0.34
C GLU A 335 25.57 -27.57 0.87
N VAL A 336 24.34 -27.57 1.40
CA VAL A 336 23.59 -28.78 1.73
C VAL A 336 22.63 -29.02 0.58
N ALA A 337 22.88 -30.06 -0.23
CA ALA A 337 21.93 -30.57 -1.21
C ALA A 337 21.02 -31.61 -0.54
N VAL A 338 19.71 -31.50 -0.77
CA VAL A 338 18.70 -32.48 -0.35
C VAL A 338 18.15 -33.09 -1.62
N ASP A 339 18.40 -34.38 -1.86
CA ASP A 339 17.75 -35.14 -2.92
C ASP A 339 16.82 -36.19 -2.31
N GLU A 340 15.57 -36.22 -2.79
CA GLU A 340 14.56 -37.21 -2.42
C GLU A 340 14.69 -38.45 -3.32
N TYR A 341 15.07 -39.59 -2.73
CA TYR A 341 14.76 -40.90 -3.31
C TYR A 341 14.26 -41.84 -2.21
N ASN A 342 13.04 -42.35 -2.37
CA ASN A 342 12.37 -43.33 -1.49
C ASN A 342 12.05 -42.94 -0.03
N GLY A 343 11.62 -41.70 0.22
CA GLY A 343 10.72 -41.41 1.35
C GLY A 343 11.26 -41.55 2.78
N GLN A 344 12.57 -41.49 3.00
CA GLN A 344 13.18 -41.23 4.32
C GLN A 344 14.41 -40.31 4.21
N PRO A 345 14.57 -39.31 5.10
CA PRO A 345 15.67 -38.35 5.00
C PRO A 345 16.99 -38.99 5.49
N THR A 346 18.00 -39.04 4.63
CA THR A 346 19.36 -39.48 4.98
C THR A 346 20.34 -38.34 4.67
N VAL A 347 21.14 -37.94 5.66
CA VAL A 347 22.17 -36.90 5.51
C VAL A 347 23.51 -37.58 5.22
N THR A 348 24.04 -37.42 4.01
CA THR A 348 25.35 -37.98 3.62
C THR A 348 26.36 -36.85 3.54
N LEU A 349 27.41 -36.91 4.38
CA LEU A 349 28.47 -35.91 4.46
C LEU A 349 29.60 -36.34 3.51
N LEU A 350 29.81 -35.61 2.42
CA LEU A 350 30.92 -35.88 1.48
C LEU A 350 32.23 -35.31 2.06
N THR A 351 33.05 -36.17 2.67
CA THR A 351 34.44 -35.81 3.03
C THR A 351 35.36 -36.04 1.83
N HIS A 352 35.89 -34.96 1.26
CA HIS A 352 37.06 -35.02 0.39
C HIS A 352 38.31 -35.30 1.23
N THR A 353 38.87 -36.51 1.13
CA THR A 353 40.22 -36.83 1.61
C THR A 353 41.26 -36.23 0.68
N SER A 354 41.98 -35.20 1.13
CA SER A 354 43.30 -34.86 0.61
C SER A 354 44.36 -35.45 1.53
N THR A 355 45.21 -36.28 0.93
CA THR A 355 46.36 -36.93 1.54
C THR A 355 47.37 -35.89 2.03
N LEU A 356 47.66 -35.86 3.34
CA LEU A 356 48.97 -35.48 3.83
C LEU A 356 49.36 -36.34 5.03
N SER A 357 50.56 -36.87 4.91
CA SER A 357 51.25 -37.84 5.74
C SER A 357 51.69 -37.29 7.09
N ASN A 358 51.97 -38.24 8.00
CA ASN A 358 52.84 -38.13 9.18
C ASN A 358 52.28 -37.45 10.44
N ILE A 359 51.85 -38.25 11.42
CA ILE A 359 52.55 -38.49 12.71
C ILE A 359 51.61 -39.15 13.75
N LYS A 360 51.98 -40.38 14.10
CA LYS A 360 51.97 -41.05 15.41
C LYS A 360 50.67 -41.18 16.24
N ALA A 361 50.35 -42.45 16.52
CA ALA A 361 49.31 -42.96 17.40
C ALA A 361 49.50 -42.57 18.89
N ASP A 362 48.40 -42.42 19.63
CA ASP A 362 48.10 -43.25 20.81
C ASP A 362 46.63 -43.12 21.28
N PRO A 363 46.04 -44.14 21.96
CA PRO A 363 44.59 -44.28 22.19
C PRO A 363 44.19 -44.01 23.64
N ALA A 364 43.06 -43.33 23.90
CA ALA A 364 42.25 -43.49 25.12
C ALA A 364 40.98 -42.63 25.15
N CYS A 365 39.94 -43.24 25.73
CA CYS A 365 38.79 -42.67 26.44
C CYS A 365 37.46 -42.36 25.71
N ASN A 366 36.46 -43.07 26.23
CA ASN A 366 35.02 -43.05 26.01
C ASN A 366 34.34 -41.72 26.39
N ASN A 367 33.19 -41.53 25.75
CA ASN A 367 31.96 -40.90 26.24
C ASN A 367 32.01 -39.48 26.84
N THR A 368 31.11 -38.64 26.32
CA THR A 368 30.02 -37.96 27.03
C THR A 368 29.89 -36.50 26.60
N LEU A 369 28.74 -36.26 25.99
CA LEU A 369 28.06 -35.00 25.75
C LEU A 369 28.01 -34.14 27.03
N LEU A 370 28.51 -32.89 27.00
CA LEU A 370 28.14 -31.88 27.99
C LEU A 370 27.91 -30.53 27.31
N ILE A 371 26.65 -30.11 27.30
CA ILE A 371 26.20 -28.74 27.05
C ILE A 371 26.57 -27.93 28.30
N THR A 372 27.32 -26.84 28.14
CA THR A 372 27.38 -25.75 29.12
C THR A 372 27.28 -24.41 28.38
N GLN A 373 26.27 -23.64 28.75
CA GLN A 373 26.17 -22.22 28.45
C GLN A 373 26.08 -21.51 29.81
N THR A 374 27.17 -20.85 30.19
CA THR A 374 27.24 -19.77 31.18
C THR A 374 26.82 -18.46 30.45
N ASP A 375 26.31 -17.37 31.02
CA ASP A 375 26.59 -16.60 32.24
C ASP A 375 25.35 -15.70 32.50
N GLU A 376 24.81 -15.59 33.74
CA GLU A 376 25.17 -14.63 34.80
C GLU A 376 24.32 -13.33 34.81
N LYS A 377 23.46 -13.17 35.83
CA LYS A 377 23.34 -11.93 36.62
C LYS A 377 22.55 -12.12 37.92
N THR A 378 23.31 -11.98 39.00
CA THR A 378 23.03 -12.04 40.44
C THR A 378 22.14 -10.91 40.95
N ILE A 379 21.11 -11.21 41.76
CA ILE A 379 20.78 -10.55 43.05
C ILE A 379 20.11 -11.61 43.97
N MET A 380 20.71 -11.88 45.13
CA MET A 380 20.21 -12.61 46.32
C MET A 380 20.03 -11.55 47.45
N PRO A 381 19.29 -11.76 48.57
CA PRO A 381 19.45 -12.96 49.41
C PRO A 381 18.22 -13.55 50.15
N LEU A 382 18.36 -14.86 50.41
CA LEU A 382 18.07 -15.66 51.61
C LEU A 382 16.75 -15.51 52.41
N ILE A 383 16.16 -16.68 52.72
CA ILE A 383 15.96 -17.34 54.04
C ILE A 383 14.82 -18.37 53.84
N ASN A 384 15.13 -19.66 53.63
CA ASN A 384 15.22 -20.75 54.63
C ASN A 384 13.91 -21.04 55.39
N THR A 385 13.30 -22.21 55.15
CA THR A 385 13.05 -23.27 56.17
C THR A 385 12.31 -24.48 55.56
N ASN A 386 12.95 -25.64 55.70
CA ASN A 386 12.42 -27.00 55.92
C ASN A 386 10.91 -27.25 55.90
N ASP A 387 10.48 -28.31 55.21
CA ASP A 387 9.95 -29.49 55.92
C ASP A 387 9.99 -30.79 55.09
N LYS A 388 10.06 -31.89 55.84
CA LYS A 388 10.47 -33.25 55.50
C LYS A 388 9.29 -34.20 55.14
N TYR A 389 9.68 -35.41 54.69
CA TYR A 389 8.96 -36.71 54.74
C TYR A 389 7.99 -36.98 53.57
N VAL A 390 7.83 -38.17 52.96
CA VAL A 390 8.31 -39.55 53.17
C VAL A 390 8.07 -40.35 51.87
N LEU A 391 8.97 -41.30 51.57
CA LEU A 391 8.82 -42.33 50.54
C LEU A 391 7.77 -43.38 50.97
N GLY A 392 6.88 -43.78 50.06
CA GLY A 392 5.98 -44.92 50.25
C GLY A 392 5.65 -45.59 48.92
N ASP A 393 6.11 -46.83 48.77
CA ASP A 393 5.95 -47.74 47.63
C ASP A 393 4.49 -48.05 47.25
N GLY A 394 4.24 -48.20 45.95
CA GLY A 394 2.99 -48.73 45.40
C GLY A 394 2.99 -48.81 43.86
N LYS A 395 3.47 -49.91 43.29
CA LYS A 395 3.12 -50.37 41.92
C LYS A 395 1.73 -51.03 41.95
N PRO A 396 1.02 -51.33 40.83
CA PRO A 396 1.40 -51.21 39.40
C PRO A 396 0.30 -50.66 38.46
N SER A 397 0.64 -50.53 37.16
CA SER A 397 -0.18 -50.85 35.97
C SER A 397 -0.30 -49.75 34.91
N CYS A 398 0.22 -50.09 33.72
CA CYS A 398 -0.19 -49.59 32.41
C CYS A 398 -1.71 -49.77 32.21
N VAL A 399 -2.35 -48.87 31.46
CA VAL A 399 -3.13 -49.21 30.25
C VAL A 399 -3.32 -47.93 29.40
N ILE A 400 -3.07 -48.11 28.11
CA ILE A 400 -3.41 -47.25 26.98
C ILE A 400 -4.92 -47.32 26.74
N ALA A 401 -5.60 -46.19 26.57
CA ALA A 401 -6.94 -46.18 25.96
C ALA A 401 -7.04 -45.10 24.89
N MET A 402 -7.31 -45.56 23.67
CA MET A 402 -7.73 -44.80 22.52
C MET A 402 -9.12 -44.20 22.78
N GLU A 403 -9.33 -42.94 22.41
CA GLU A 403 -10.62 -42.28 22.53
C GLU A 403 -11.40 -42.40 21.21
N GLU A 404 -12.61 -42.91 21.35
CA GLU A 404 -13.54 -43.40 20.33
C GLU A 404 -14.38 -42.24 19.76
N GLN A 405 -14.52 -42.17 18.43
CA GLN A 405 -15.46 -41.24 17.78
C GLN A 405 -16.89 -41.81 17.87
N SER A 406 -17.76 -41.13 18.62
CA SER A 406 -19.21 -41.41 18.60
C SER A 406 -19.92 -40.51 17.59
N GLN A 407 -20.45 -41.15 16.55
CA GLN A 407 -21.32 -40.59 15.53
C GLN A 407 -22.77 -40.79 15.98
N LYS A 408 -23.52 -39.70 16.19
CA LYS A 408 -24.94 -39.77 16.58
C LYS A 408 -25.84 -39.63 15.34
N THR A 409 -26.42 -40.74 14.92
CA THR A 409 -27.51 -40.83 13.94
C THR A 409 -28.82 -40.98 14.71
N GLU A 410 -29.77 -40.08 14.48
CA GLU A 410 -31.12 -40.15 15.07
C GLU A 410 -32.10 -40.52 13.93
N ARG A 411 -32.68 -41.72 14.03
CA ARG A 411 -33.77 -42.23 13.17
C ARG A 411 -34.95 -42.53 14.10
N THR A 412 -36.08 -41.88 13.86
CA THR A 412 -37.37 -42.18 14.52
C THR A 412 -38.23 -42.96 13.53
N GLU A 413 -38.77 -44.08 13.98
CA GLU A 413 -39.62 -45.01 13.23
C GLU A 413 -41.04 -44.49 12.98
N GLU A 414 -41.62 -45.05 11.92
CA GLU A 414 -42.97 -44.92 11.42
C GLU A 414 -44.06 -45.32 12.43
N THR A 415 -45.26 -44.74 12.28
CA THR A 415 -46.46 -45.56 12.31
C THR A 415 -47.56 -45.02 11.41
N ASP A 416 -48.02 -45.94 10.59
CA ASP A 416 -49.09 -45.99 9.61
C ASP A 416 -50.47 -45.51 10.12
N LYS A 417 -51.22 -44.78 9.28
CA LYS A 417 -52.68 -44.97 9.13
C LYS A 417 -53.27 -44.21 7.94
N SER A 418 -53.98 -45.01 7.16
CA SER A 418 -54.85 -44.74 6.02
C SER A 418 -56.11 -43.92 6.34
N ILE A 419 -56.72 -43.44 5.24
CA ILE A 419 -58.16 -43.20 4.97
C ILE A 419 -58.50 -41.74 4.59
N ASN A 420 -59.04 -41.66 3.37
CA ASN A 420 -59.79 -40.59 2.67
C ASN A 420 -59.05 -39.43 2.01
#